data_AF-A0AAV9C6H8-F1
#
_entry.id   AF-A0AAV9C6H8-F1
#
_cell.length_a   1.000
_cell.length_b   1.000
_cell.length_c   1.000
_cell.angle_alpha   90.00
_cell.angle_beta   90.00
_cell.angle_gamma   90.00
#
_symmetry.space_group_name_H-M   'P 1'
#
loop_
_entity.id
_entity.type
_entity.pdbx_description
1 polymer ?
#
loop_
_entity_poly.entity_id
_entity_poly.type
_entity_poly.pdbx_seq_one_letter_code
_entity_poly.pdbx_strand_id
1 'polypeptide(L)'
;MVERWHPETNTFHLLVGEMGITLDDVNQIIGIPVMGRAVSGPPIETFDLIVELVHDTLHIETKYIIAELNKSNGRSVRLSWLRFFEDSYDALA
;
A
#
# COMPACT_ATOMS: atom_id res chain seq x y z
N MET A 1 -19.95 -14.53 9.53
CA MET A 1 -20.14 -13.38 8.63
C MET A 1 -18.83 -13.23 7.88
N VAL A 2 -18.77 -13.64 6.61
CA VAL A 2 -17.51 -13.68 5.86
C VAL A 2 -17.69 -12.86 4.60
N GLU A 3 -17.15 -11.66 4.62
CA GLU A 3 -16.83 -10.88 3.44
C GLU A 3 -15.83 -11.72 2.63
N ARG A 4 -16.23 -12.17 1.45
CA ARG A 4 -15.32 -12.87 0.53
C ARG A 4 -14.97 -11.91 -0.60
N TRP A 5 -13.69 -11.63 -0.71
CA TRP A 5 -13.10 -10.92 -1.84
C TRP A 5 -13.25 -11.75 -3.11
N HIS A 6 -13.83 -11.18 -4.17
CA HIS A 6 -13.89 -11.80 -5.48
C HIS A 6 -12.84 -11.15 -6.43
N PRO A 7 -11.66 -11.78 -6.64
CA PRO A 7 -10.56 -11.17 -7.38
C PRO A 7 -10.87 -10.91 -8.87
N GLU A 8 -11.83 -11.62 -9.46
CA GLU A 8 -12.19 -11.44 -10.88
C GLU A 8 -12.94 -10.14 -11.16
N THR A 9 -13.67 -9.62 -10.17
CA THR A 9 -14.54 -8.44 -10.30
C THR A 9 -14.17 -7.31 -9.35
N ASN A 10 -13.24 -7.55 -8.41
CA ASN A 10 -12.87 -6.59 -7.36
C ASN A 10 -14.11 -6.12 -6.58
N THR A 11 -15.01 -7.07 -6.26
CA THR A 11 -16.25 -6.82 -5.52
C THR A 11 -16.25 -7.56 -4.19
N PHE A 12 -16.87 -6.93 -3.19
CA PHE A 12 -17.18 -7.55 -1.91
C PHE A 12 -18.65 -7.97 -1.92
N HIS A 13 -18.89 -9.24 -1.58
CA HIS A 13 -20.24 -9.73 -1.28
C HIS A 13 -20.55 -9.45 0.18
N LEU A 14 -21.26 -8.35 0.43
CA LEU A 14 -21.84 -8.04 1.73
C LEU A 14 -23.19 -8.75 1.87
N LEU A 15 -23.66 -8.98 3.10
CA LEU A 15 -24.99 -9.54 3.35
C LEU A 15 -26.14 -8.66 2.81
N VAL A 16 -25.85 -7.42 2.44
CA VAL A 16 -26.78 -6.42 1.89
C VAL A 16 -26.71 -6.28 0.36
N GLY A 17 -25.74 -6.94 -0.31
CA GLY A 17 -25.56 -6.85 -1.76
C GLY A 17 -24.09 -6.84 -2.19
N GLU A 18 -23.85 -6.72 -3.50
CA GLU A 18 -22.52 -6.51 -4.06
C GLU A 18 -22.10 -5.06 -3.88
N MET A 19 -20.93 -4.84 -3.28
CA MET A 19 -20.28 -3.53 -3.22
C MET A 19 -19.03 -3.57 -4.09
N GLY A 20 -19.00 -2.75 -5.14
CA GLY A 20 -17.78 -2.44 -5.87
C GLY A 20 -17.00 -1.40 -5.09
N ILE A 21 -15.76 -1.71 -4.73
CA ILE A 21 -14.88 -0.74 -4.06
C ILE A 21 -14.21 0.11 -5.13
N THR A 22 -14.36 1.42 -5.03
CA THR A 22 -13.63 2.37 -5.87
C THR A 22 -12.32 2.79 -5.21
N LEU A 23 -11.37 3.33 -6.00
CA LEU A 23 -10.14 3.91 -5.43
C LEU A 23 -10.44 5.10 -4.50
N ASP A 24 -11.57 5.77 -4.68
CA ASP A 24 -12.03 6.82 -3.75
C ASP A 24 -12.42 6.23 -2.40
N ASP A 25 -13.17 5.11 -2.38
CA ASP A 25 -13.48 4.40 -1.14
C ASP A 25 -12.20 3.92 -0.43
N VAL A 26 -11.23 3.40 -1.18
CA VAL A 26 -9.92 2.99 -0.63
C VAL A 26 -9.17 4.19 -0.05
N ASN A 27 -9.16 5.32 -0.75
CA ASN A 27 -8.57 6.56 -0.26
C ASN A 27 -9.24 7.01 1.05
N GLN A 28 -10.57 6.96 1.15
CA GLN A 28 -11.29 7.30 2.38
C GLN A 28 -10.96 6.34 3.54
N ILE A 29 -10.83 5.03 3.27
CA ILE A 29 -10.52 4.02 4.30
C ILE A 29 -9.06 4.14 4.77
N ILE A 30 -8.12 4.27 3.84
CA ILE A 30 -6.69 4.27 4.12
C ILE A 30 -6.22 5.67 4.53
N GLY A 31 -6.97 6.73 4.20
CA GLY A 31 -6.60 8.12 4.45
C GLY A 31 -5.29 8.51 3.77
N ILE A 32 -5.00 7.90 2.61
CA ILE A 32 -3.83 8.18 1.77
C ILE A 32 -4.36 8.32 0.34
N PRO A 33 -4.12 9.46 -0.36
CA PRO A 33 -4.52 9.69 -1.73
C PRO A 33 -4.02 8.57 -2.63
N VAL A 34 -4.95 7.80 -3.17
CA VAL A 34 -4.65 6.78 -4.18
C VAL A 34 -4.62 7.46 -5.55
N MET A 35 -3.70 8.40 -5.70
CA MET A 35 -3.50 9.20 -6.92
C MET A 35 -2.17 8.83 -7.57
N GLY A 36 -2.13 8.77 -8.89
CA GLY A 36 -0.88 8.58 -9.65
C GLY A 36 -0.82 7.27 -10.44
N ARG A 37 0.41 6.86 -10.76
CA ARG A 37 0.68 5.70 -11.62
C ARG A 37 0.60 4.41 -10.81
N ALA A 38 -0.18 3.45 -11.29
CA ALA A 38 -0.13 2.08 -10.77
C ALA A 38 1.29 1.51 -10.96
N VAL A 39 1.91 1.11 -9.86
CA VAL A 39 3.22 0.45 -9.87
C VAL A 39 2.99 -1.06 -9.80
N SER A 40 3.43 -1.77 -10.82
CA SER A 40 3.47 -3.23 -10.86
C SER A 40 4.89 -3.69 -11.16
N GLY A 41 5.39 -4.65 -10.40
CA GLY A 41 6.71 -5.26 -10.61
C GLY A 41 6.62 -6.76 -10.86
N PRO A 42 7.72 -7.39 -11.31
CA PRO A 42 7.84 -8.84 -11.28
C PRO A 42 7.67 -9.37 -9.85
N PRO A 43 7.34 -10.66 -9.67
CA PRO A 43 7.29 -11.28 -8.35
C PRO A 43 8.55 -10.95 -7.57
N ILE A 44 8.38 -10.38 -6.37
CA ILE A 44 9.52 -9.97 -5.56
C ILE A 44 9.94 -11.16 -4.71
N GLU A 45 11.05 -11.79 -5.09
CA GLU A 45 11.53 -13.03 -4.46
C GLU A 45 12.56 -12.77 -3.34
N THR A 46 13.17 -11.58 -3.32
CA THR A 46 14.27 -11.25 -2.43
C THR A 46 14.01 -9.94 -1.68
N PHE A 47 14.44 -9.89 -0.42
CA PHE A 47 14.31 -8.70 0.44
C PHE A 47 14.93 -7.45 -0.18
N ASP A 48 16.10 -7.57 -0.80
CA ASP A 48 16.80 -6.44 -1.44
C ASP A 48 15.99 -5.81 -2.57
N LEU A 49 15.27 -6.63 -3.36
CA LEU A 49 14.40 -6.15 -4.43
C LEU A 49 13.17 -5.40 -3.87
N ILE A 50 12.66 -5.81 -2.71
CA ILE A 50 11.57 -5.07 -2.04
C ILE A 50 12.08 -3.70 -1.60
N VAL A 51 13.30 -3.64 -1.03
CA VAL A 51 13.90 -2.38 -0.58
C VAL A 51 14.14 -1.44 -1.77
N GLU A 52 14.69 -1.94 -2.87
CA GLU A 52 14.93 -1.17 -4.09
C GLU A 52 13.62 -0.65 -4.69
N LEU A 53 12.60 -1.50 -4.83
CA LEU A 53 11.30 -1.10 -5.37
C LEU A 53 10.65 0.01 -4.52
N VAL A 54 10.67 -0.12 -3.19
CA VAL A 54 10.07 0.86 -2.28
C VAL A 54 10.86 2.17 -2.30
N HIS A 55 12.20 2.09 -2.38
CA HIS A 55 13.06 3.26 -2.53
C HIS A 55 12.74 4.02 -3.83
N ASP A 56 12.63 3.30 -4.94
CA ASP A 56 12.40 3.93 -6.25
C ASP A 56 10.98 4.47 -6.39
N THR A 57 10.01 3.85 -5.73
CA THR A 57 8.60 4.25 -5.79
C THR A 57 8.28 5.40 -4.85
N LEU A 58 8.78 5.37 -3.61
CA LEU A 58 8.44 6.34 -2.57
C LEU A 58 9.54 7.38 -2.30
N HIS A 59 10.72 7.22 -2.94
CA HIS A 59 11.89 8.08 -2.74
C HIS A 59 12.31 8.21 -1.26
N ILE A 60 12.15 7.12 -0.49
CA ILE A 60 12.54 7.03 0.92
C ILE A 60 13.93 6.39 1.01
N GLU A 61 14.82 6.92 1.87
CA GLU A 61 16.13 6.30 2.09
C GLU A 61 16.03 4.84 2.55
N THR A 62 16.86 3.97 1.96
CA THR A 62 16.86 2.52 2.20
C THR A 62 16.97 2.13 3.67
N LYS A 63 17.70 2.91 4.49
CA LYS A 63 17.84 2.66 5.93
C LYS A 63 16.51 2.65 6.69
N TYR A 64 15.56 3.52 6.32
CA TYR A 64 14.24 3.57 6.96
C TYR A 64 13.33 2.45 6.49
N ILE A 65 13.43 2.09 5.20
CA ILE A 65 12.69 0.99 4.59
C ILE A 65 13.09 -0.33 5.23
N ILE A 66 14.39 -0.62 5.31
CA ILE A 66 14.93 -1.85 5.91
C ILE A 66 14.49 -1.98 7.37
N ALA A 67 14.54 -0.89 8.14
CA ALA A 67 14.12 -0.89 9.53
C ALA A 67 12.63 -1.24 9.71
N GLU A 68 11.76 -0.78 8.80
CA GLU A 68 10.34 -1.11 8.84
C GLU A 68 10.06 -2.52 8.34
N LEU A 69 10.63 -2.92 7.21
CA LEU A 69 10.43 -4.26 6.63
C LEU A 69 10.93 -5.37 7.54
N ASN A 70 12.00 -5.13 8.32
CA ASN A 70 12.47 -6.11 9.30
C ASN A 70 11.43 -6.42 10.39
N LYS A 71 10.51 -5.49 10.70
CA LYS A 71 9.44 -5.74 11.68
C LYS A 71 8.42 -6.77 11.21
N SER A 72 8.32 -6.99 9.90
CA SER A 72 7.36 -7.91 9.26
C SER A 72 8.04 -9.02 8.45
N ASN A 73 9.37 -9.14 8.52
CA ASN A 73 10.17 -10.03 7.68
C ASN A 73 9.91 -9.81 6.18
N GLY A 74 9.85 -8.54 5.75
CA GLY A 74 9.68 -8.13 4.36
C GLY A 74 8.27 -8.27 3.80
N ARG A 75 7.28 -8.63 4.62
CA ARG A 75 5.92 -8.93 4.13
C ARG A 75 5.01 -7.72 4.04
N SER A 76 5.25 -6.71 4.87
CA SER A 76 4.39 -5.54 4.98
C SER A 76 5.08 -4.34 5.62
N VAL A 77 4.54 -3.15 5.38
CA VAL A 77 4.86 -1.93 6.12
C VAL A 77 3.62 -1.46 6.88
N ARG A 78 3.80 -0.77 8.01
CA ARG A 78 2.66 -0.20 8.73
C ARG A 78 2.11 1.01 7.97
N LEU A 79 0.78 1.12 7.91
CA LEU A 79 0.12 2.31 7.34
C LEU A 79 0.55 3.60 8.07
N SER A 80 0.74 3.55 9.39
CA SER A 80 1.24 4.70 10.16
C SER A 80 2.66 5.13 9.76
N TRP A 81 3.50 4.18 9.35
CA TRP A 81 4.85 4.47 8.86
C TRP A 81 4.80 5.11 7.46
N LEU A 82 3.90 4.62 6.59
CA LEU A 82 3.72 5.17 5.26
C LEU A 82 3.22 6.63 5.30
N ARG A 83 2.21 6.92 6.15
CA ARG A 83 1.67 8.28 6.33
C ARG A 83 2.69 9.30 6.82
N PHE A 84 3.63 8.87 7.68
CA PHE A 84 4.68 9.75 8.19
C PHE A 84 5.49 10.43 7.07
N PHE A 85 5.69 9.73 5.95
CA PHE A 85 6.43 10.29 4.80
C PHE A 85 5.56 11.17 3.92
N GLU A 86 4.26 10.87 3.79
CA GLU A 86 3.32 11.71 3.05
C GLU A 86 3.21 13.11 3.67
N ASP A 87 2.99 13.18 4.99
CA ASP A 87 2.91 14.44 5.74
C ASP A 87 4.20 15.28 5.62
N SER A 88 5.34 14.62 5.35
CA SER A 88 6.64 15.28 5.17
C SER A 88 6.83 15.89 3.77
N TYR A 89 6.13 15.40 2.75
CA TYR A 89 6.16 15.98 1.39
C TYR A 89 5.22 17.18 1.29
N ASP A 90 4.04 17.11 1.92
CA ASP A 90 3.09 18.25 1.97
C ASP A 90 3.61 19.42 2.81
N ALA A 91 4.50 19.19 3.79
CA ALA A 91 5.13 20.26 4.56
C ALA A 91 6.20 21.06 3.79
N LEU A 92 6.57 20.63 2.56
CA LEU A 92 7.55 21.27 1.69
C LEU A 92 6.93 21.86 0.41
N ALA A 93 5.60 21.81 0.27
CA ALA A 93 4.81 22.42 -0.82
C ALA A 93 4.12 23.71 -0.35
#